data_AF-A0A932M0H3-F1
#
_entry.id   AF-A0A932M0H3-F1
#
_cell.length_a   1.000
_cell.length_b   1.000
_cell.length_c   1.000
_cell.angle_alpha   90.00
_cell.angle_beta   90.00
_cell.angle_gamma   90.00
#
_symmetry.space_group_name_H-M   'P 1'
#
loop_
_entity.id
_entity.type
_entity.pdbx_description
1 polymer ?
#
loop_
_entity_poly.entity_id
_entity_poly.type
_entity_poly.pdbx_seq_one_letter_code
_entity_poly.pdbx_strand_id
1 'polypeptide(L)'
;AIDPKTGSPLELGSGPFLLGAGLLGATLMTLLSALRGRALPCFGAIACSSLVVIVVSLTMIAPPIDGLRHGRLGDLAKMAGRRAGPDDTIVSYGLKKTSVVFYSRRLVREVDQGDLPLLKTLAQGKGSMWVLSRIEYEPDLRQVNGLVTLDKNPPYLLALRQGTTPSPDHGQSSSPARKR
;
A
#
# COMPACT_ATOMS: atom_id res chain seq x y z
N ALA A 1 24.32 -4.98 5.68
CA ALA A 1 24.09 -3.73 4.94
C ALA A 1 23.37 -2.77 5.87
N ILE A 2 23.86 -1.54 6.04
CA ILE A 2 23.38 -0.55 7.00
C ILE A 2 22.55 0.49 6.23
N ASP A 3 21.35 0.79 6.71
CA ASP A 3 20.49 1.85 6.17
C ASP A 3 20.97 3.23 6.66
N PRO A 4 21.28 4.19 5.79
CA PRO A 4 21.90 5.46 6.17
C PRO A 4 20.96 6.47 6.86
N LYS A 5 19.68 6.16 7.13
CA LYS A 5 18.75 7.13 7.74
C LYS A 5 18.28 6.85 9.16
N THR A 6 18.53 5.66 9.68
CA THR A 6 18.18 5.31 11.07
C THR A 6 19.21 4.32 11.56
N GLY A 7 20.13 4.77 12.41
CA GLY A 7 21.19 3.96 13.03
C GLY A 7 20.69 2.89 14.01
N SER A 8 19.56 2.26 13.72
CA SER A 8 19.04 1.13 14.46
C SER A 8 19.43 -0.14 13.72
N PRO A 9 20.08 -1.12 14.38
CA PRO A 9 20.31 -2.41 13.77
C PRO A 9 18.94 -2.97 13.33
N LEU A 10 18.87 -3.55 12.13
CA LEU A 10 17.70 -4.31 11.73
C LEU A 10 17.42 -5.31 12.86
N GLU A 11 16.31 -5.15 13.59
CA GLU A 11 15.76 -6.18 14.46
C GLU A 11 15.27 -7.32 13.57
N LEU A 12 16.21 -8.05 12.98
CA LEU A 12 16.03 -9.44 12.61
C LEU A 12 15.75 -10.16 13.93
N GLY A 13 14.47 -10.24 14.30
CA GLY A 13 14.02 -11.05 15.43
C GLY A 13 14.66 -12.43 15.38
N SER A 14 14.77 -13.13 16.51
CA SER A 14 15.61 -14.33 16.72
C SER A 14 15.44 -15.52 15.74
N GLY A 15 14.52 -15.45 14.77
CA GLY A 15 14.29 -16.45 13.74
C GLY A 15 15.54 -16.89 12.95
N PRO A 16 16.38 -15.99 12.41
CA PRO A 16 17.59 -16.37 11.68
C PRO A 16 18.64 -17.05 12.58
N PHE A 17 18.72 -16.66 13.86
CA PHE A 17 19.64 -17.27 14.82
C PHE A 17 19.20 -18.69 15.21
N LEU A 18 17.90 -18.92 15.39
CA LEU A 18 17.35 -20.25 15.64
C LEU A 18 17.54 -21.18 14.44
N LEU A 19 17.35 -20.67 13.22
CA LEU A 19 17.63 -21.40 11.98
C LEU A 19 19.12 -21.74 11.86
N GLY A 20 20.00 -20.77 12.12
CA GLY A 20 21.45 -20.98 12.10
C GLY A 20 21.92 -22.01 13.13
N ALA A 21 21.42 -21.94 14.36
CA ALA A 21 21.74 -22.90 15.42
C ALA A 21 21.23 -24.31 15.10
N GLY A 22 20.02 -24.43 14.55
CA GLY A 22 19.47 -25.70 14.07
C GLY A 22 20.31 -26.31 12.94
N LEU A 23 20.78 -25.47 12.00
CA LEU A 23 21.62 -25.89 10.89
C LEU A 23 23.00 -26.41 11.37
N LEU A 24 23.62 -25.69 12.31
CA LEU A 24 24.89 -26.08 12.92
C LEU A 24 24.76 -27.41 13.66
N GLY A 25 23.69 -27.58 14.46
CA GLY A 25 23.40 -28.83 15.16
C GLY A 25 23.21 -30.00 14.20
N ALA A 26 22.42 -29.83 13.15
CA ALA A 26 22.17 -30.87 12.15
C ALA A 26 23.45 -31.24 11.38
N THR A 27 24.28 -30.26 11.02
CA THR A 27 25.55 -30.46 10.31
C THR A 27 26.59 -31.18 11.19
N LEU A 28 26.65 -30.83 12.46
CA LEU A 28 27.55 -31.50 13.41
C LEU A 28 27.11 -32.94 13.67
N MET A 29 25.79 -33.17 13.76
CA MET A 29 25.23 -34.50 13.98
C MET A 29 25.41 -35.43 12.78
N THR A 30 25.31 -34.91 11.55
CA THR A 30 25.60 -35.67 10.32
C THR A 30 27.09 -35.97 10.20
N LEU A 31 27.97 -35.02 10.51
CA LEU A 31 29.42 -35.23 10.51
C LEU A 31 29.85 -36.30 11.54
N LEU A 32 29.33 -36.23 12.77
CA LEU A 32 29.59 -37.23 13.82
C LEU A 32 29.06 -38.62 13.46
N SER A 33 27.94 -38.69 12.72
CA SER A 33 27.36 -39.96 12.27
C SER A 33 28.11 -40.56 11.08
N ALA A 34 28.61 -39.72 10.17
CA ALA A 34 29.48 -40.13 9.06
C ALA A 34 30.82 -40.67 9.57
N LEU A 35 31.40 -40.03 10.59
CA LEU A 35 32.60 -40.52 11.28
C LEU A 35 32.39 -41.88 11.97
N ARG A 36 31.14 -42.26 12.28
CA ARG A 36 30.78 -43.56 12.87
C ARG A 36 30.42 -44.64 11.84
N GLY A 37 30.60 -44.39 10.54
CA GLY A 37 30.48 -45.41 9.49
C GLY A 37 29.08 -45.97 9.26
N ARG A 38 28.02 -45.31 9.75
CA ARG A 38 26.63 -45.72 9.47
C ARG A 38 26.14 -45.00 8.22
N ALA A 39 25.67 -45.74 7.22
CA ALA A 39 25.20 -45.21 5.92
C ALA A 39 23.73 -44.74 5.91
N LEU A 40 22.96 -45.01 6.97
CA LEU A 40 21.57 -44.54 7.12
C LEU A 40 21.36 -42.99 7.23
N PRO A 41 22.30 -42.13 7.68
CA PRO A 41 22.05 -40.71 7.86
C PRO A 41 22.20 -39.87 6.58
N CYS A 42 22.67 -40.45 5.47
CA CYS A 42 22.81 -39.72 4.20
C CYS A 42 21.46 -39.21 3.66
N PHE A 43 20.38 -39.96 3.85
CA PHE A 43 19.02 -39.51 3.48
C PHE A 43 18.54 -38.34 4.34
N GLY A 44 18.87 -38.34 5.64
CA GLY A 44 18.52 -37.24 6.54
C GLY A 44 19.24 -35.94 6.20
N ALA A 45 20.51 -36.03 5.80
CA ALA A 45 21.29 -34.87 5.37
C ALA A 45 20.74 -34.23 4.08
N ILE A 46 20.34 -35.06 3.10
CA ILE A 46 19.75 -34.61 1.83
C ILE A 46 18.35 -34.02 2.06
N ALA A 47 17.54 -34.65 2.91
CA ALA A 47 16.20 -34.16 3.25
C ALA A 47 16.27 -32.80 3.99
N CYS A 48 17.21 -32.64 4.94
CA CYS A 48 17.42 -31.37 5.63
C CYS A 48 17.95 -30.29 4.70
N SER A 49 18.92 -30.58 3.83
CA SER A 49 19.45 -29.57 2.90
C SER A 49 18.39 -29.12 1.89
N SER A 50 17.58 -30.05 1.38
CA SER A 50 16.40 -29.75 0.55
C SER A 50 15.40 -28.84 1.26
N LEU A 51 15.05 -29.16 2.50
CA LEU A 51 14.09 -28.38 3.29
C LEU A 51 14.61 -26.96 3.56
N VAL A 52 15.90 -26.81 3.85
CA VAL A 52 16.54 -25.50 4.07
C VAL A 52 16.49 -24.65 2.80
N VAL A 53 16.80 -25.24 1.64
CA VAL A 53 16.72 -24.52 0.36
C VAL A 53 15.29 -24.05 0.10
N ILE A 54 14.28 -24.90 0.33
CA ILE A 54 12.87 -24.53 0.16
C ILE A 54 12.48 -23.39 1.11
N VAL A 55 12.85 -23.46 2.40
CA VAL A 55 12.53 -22.43 3.40
C VAL A 55 13.25 -21.11 3.10
N VAL A 56 14.52 -21.16 2.71
CA VAL A 56 15.29 -19.96 2.33
C VAL A 56 14.72 -19.36 1.04
N SER A 57 14.38 -20.16 0.04
CA SER A 57 13.71 -19.66 -1.16
C SER A 57 12.35 -19.04 -0.84
N LEU A 58 11.53 -19.65 0.03
CA LEU A 58 10.24 -19.07 0.42
C LEU A 58 10.40 -17.79 1.24
N THR A 59 11.42 -17.67 2.08
CA THR A 59 11.61 -16.48 2.93
C THR A 59 12.38 -15.34 2.26
N MET A 60 13.29 -15.65 1.33
CA MET A 60 14.06 -14.63 0.59
C MET A 60 13.45 -14.25 -0.75
N ILE A 61 12.75 -15.16 -1.43
CA ILE A 61 12.22 -14.92 -2.79
C ILE A 61 10.73 -14.59 -2.76
N ALA A 62 9.96 -15.09 -1.80
CA ALA A 62 8.57 -14.66 -1.66
C ALA A 62 8.54 -13.34 -0.87
N PRO A 63 8.22 -12.19 -1.50
CA PRO A 63 7.79 -11.05 -0.72
C PRO A 63 6.58 -11.47 0.14
N PRO A 64 6.30 -10.80 1.27
CA PRO A 64 5.10 -11.05 2.05
C PRO A 64 3.86 -10.64 1.22
N ILE A 65 3.28 -11.56 0.44
CA ILE A 65 2.40 -11.18 -0.68
C ILE A 65 0.92 -10.94 -0.29
N ASP A 66 0.31 -11.58 0.69
CA ASP A 66 -1.17 -11.64 0.64
C ASP A 66 -1.97 -10.81 1.67
N GLY A 67 -1.43 -10.52 2.86
CA GLY A 67 -2.20 -9.86 3.92
C GLY A 67 -2.36 -8.34 3.79
N LEU A 68 -1.35 -7.64 3.29
CA LEU A 68 -1.31 -6.17 3.30
C LEU A 68 -2.06 -5.53 2.11
N ARG A 69 -2.23 -6.27 1.01
CA ARG A 69 -2.73 -5.72 -0.26
C ARG A 69 -4.23 -5.45 -0.27
N HIS A 70 -5.02 -6.17 0.53
CA HIS A 70 -6.48 -6.00 0.60
C HIS A 70 -6.90 -4.95 1.63
N GLY A 71 -6.25 -4.89 2.79
CA GLY A 71 -6.56 -3.89 3.82
C GLY A 71 -6.27 -2.46 3.38
N ARG A 72 -5.12 -2.23 2.72
CA ARG A 72 -4.65 -0.90 2.34
C ARG A 72 -5.61 -0.14 1.42
N LEU A 73 -6.18 -0.81 0.40
CA LEU A 73 -7.13 -0.15 -0.50
C LEU A 73 -8.45 0.18 0.23
N GLY A 74 -8.90 -0.71 1.11
CA GLY A 74 -10.08 -0.47 1.93
C GLY A 74 -9.89 0.74 2.85
N ASP A 75 -8.72 0.91 3.44
CA ASP A 75 -8.44 2.03 4.33
C ASP A 75 -8.32 3.37 3.59
N LEU A 76 -7.72 3.39 2.39
CA LEU A 76 -7.76 4.56 1.50
C LEU A 76 -9.19 4.89 1.07
N ALA A 77 -10.01 3.88 0.73
CA ALA A 77 -11.41 4.07 0.36
C ALA A 77 -12.25 4.63 1.53
N LYS A 78 -12.05 4.11 2.76
CA LYS A 78 -12.66 4.66 3.98
C LYS A 78 -12.21 6.10 4.23
N MET A 79 -10.95 6.42 3.98
CA MET A 79 -10.42 7.77 4.15
C MET A 79 -11.08 8.75 3.18
N ALA A 80 -11.14 8.39 1.89
CA ALA A 80 -11.83 9.20 0.88
C ALA A 80 -13.33 9.34 1.20
N GLY A 81 -14.00 8.24 1.56
CA GLY A 81 -15.43 8.24 1.91
C GLY A 81 -15.78 9.15 3.09
N ARG A 82 -14.96 9.13 4.16
CA ARG A 82 -15.16 9.96 5.36
C ARG A 82 -14.87 11.44 5.14
N ARG A 83 -13.95 11.77 4.23
CA ARG A 83 -13.53 13.16 3.98
C ARG A 83 -14.30 13.82 2.83
N ALA A 84 -14.83 13.02 1.90
CA ALA A 84 -15.67 13.53 0.82
C ALA A 84 -16.95 14.16 1.38
N GLY A 85 -17.25 15.38 0.95
CA GLY A 85 -18.53 16.05 1.15
C GLY A 85 -19.66 15.44 0.30
N PRO A 86 -20.93 15.88 0.48
CA PRO A 86 -22.06 15.42 -0.32
C PRO A 86 -21.90 15.70 -1.84
N ASP A 87 -21.26 16.80 -2.20
CA ASP A 87 -21.02 17.21 -3.60
C ASP A 87 -19.68 16.73 -4.18
N ASP A 88 -18.87 16.04 -3.35
CA ASP A 88 -17.58 15.52 -3.77
C ASP A 88 -17.73 14.21 -4.53
N THR A 89 -16.88 14.02 -5.53
CA THR A 89 -16.87 12.81 -6.36
C THR A 89 -15.69 11.92 -5.98
N ILE A 90 -15.95 10.63 -5.76
CA ILE A 90 -14.92 9.60 -5.61
C ILE A 90 -14.76 8.87 -6.94
N VAL A 91 -13.54 8.73 -7.42
CA VAL A 91 -13.20 8.09 -8.69
C VAL A 91 -12.18 6.98 -8.45
N SER A 92 -12.39 5.83 -9.07
CA SER A 92 -11.39 4.76 -9.14
C SER A 92 -10.80 4.73 -10.54
N TYR A 93 -9.52 5.11 -10.67
CA TYR A 93 -8.80 5.13 -11.95
C TYR A 93 -7.95 3.86 -12.10
N GLY A 94 -8.16 3.10 -13.18
CA GLY A 94 -7.41 1.85 -13.43
C GLY A 94 -7.61 0.78 -12.34
N LEU A 95 -8.70 0.88 -11.58
CA LEU A 95 -9.03 0.02 -10.44
C LEU A 95 -10.47 -0.49 -10.57
N LYS A 96 -10.64 -1.69 -11.15
CA LYS A 96 -11.91 -2.44 -11.13
C LYS A 96 -11.98 -3.28 -9.86
N LYS A 97 -12.32 -2.67 -8.72
CA LYS A 97 -12.46 -3.39 -7.45
C LYS A 97 -13.70 -2.96 -6.70
N THR A 98 -14.64 -3.89 -6.54
CA THR A 98 -15.88 -3.72 -5.77
C THR A 98 -15.62 -3.31 -4.32
N SER A 99 -14.46 -3.67 -3.76
CA SER A 99 -14.05 -3.27 -2.41
C SER A 99 -13.99 -1.74 -2.24
N VAL A 100 -13.70 -0.98 -3.30
CA VAL A 100 -13.63 0.49 -3.22
C VAL A 100 -15.02 1.08 -2.96
N VAL A 101 -16.02 0.61 -3.70
CA VAL A 101 -17.43 1.00 -3.52
C VAL A 101 -17.93 0.63 -2.13
N PHE A 102 -17.61 -0.58 -1.67
CA PHE A 102 -18.05 -1.08 -0.37
C PHE A 102 -17.46 -0.27 0.80
N TYR A 103 -16.15 0.00 0.76
CA TYR A 103 -15.46 0.68 1.87
C TYR A 103 -15.60 2.21 1.85
N SER A 104 -15.86 2.83 0.69
CA SER A 104 -16.09 4.27 0.61
C SER A 104 -17.47 4.68 1.14
N ARG A 105 -18.44 3.76 1.18
CA ARG A 105 -19.86 4.03 1.51
C ARG A 105 -20.46 5.19 0.69
N ARG A 106 -19.93 5.43 -0.50
CA ARG A 106 -20.32 6.50 -1.42
C ARG A 106 -20.30 5.97 -2.85
N LEU A 107 -20.98 6.68 -3.74
CA LEU A 107 -20.91 6.40 -5.17
C LEU A 107 -19.48 6.65 -5.67
N VAL A 108 -18.91 5.62 -6.28
CA VAL A 108 -17.58 5.68 -6.90
C VAL A 108 -17.79 5.62 -8.40
N ARG A 109 -17.22 6.58 -9.13
CA ARG A 109 -17.17 6.52 -10.59
C ARG A 109 -15.95 5.73 -11.01
N GLU A 110 -16.17 4.66 -11.75
CA GLU A 110 -15.10 3.85 -12.30
C GLU A 110 -14.61 4.50 -13.61
N VAL A 111 -13.30 4.67 -13.73
CA VAL A 111 -12.64 5.17 -14.93
C VAL A 111 -11.56 4.17 -15.30
N ASP A 112 -11.61 3.68 -16.54
CA ASP A 112 -10.68 2.66 -17.01
C ASP A 112 -9.28 3.23 -17.22
N GLN A 113 -8.30 2.33 -17.21
CA GLN A 113 -6.92 2.68 -17.51
C GLN A 113 -6.87 3.22 -18.96
N GLY A 114 -6.28 4.41 -19.14
CA GLY A 114 -6.16 5.05 -20.46
C GLY A 114 -7.26 6.08 -20.75
N ASP A 115 -8.35 6.09 -19.97
CA ASP A 115 -9.43 7.09 -20.10
C ASP A 115 -9.10 8.40 -19.38
N LEU A 116 -7.89 8.90 -19.62
CA LEU A 116 -7.45 10.21 -19.15
C LEU A 116 -8.41 11.35 -19.58
N PRO A 117 -9.00 11.35 -20.80
CA PRO A 117 -9.97 12.37 -21.17
C PRO A 117 -11.18 12.40 -20.23
N LEU A 118 -11.73 11.23 -19.87
CA LEU A 118 -12.85 11.13 -18.95
C LEU A 118 -12.47 11.62 -17.55
N LEU A 119 -11.27 11.25 -17.09
CA LEU A 119 -10.74 11.72 -15.82
C LEU A 119 -10.60 13.26 -15.79
N LYS A 120 -10.13 13.87 -16.89
CA LYS A 120 -10.04 15.33 -17.04
C LYS A 120 -11.41 15.99 -17.05
N THR A 121 -12.41 15.40 -17.73
CA THR A 121 -13.78 15.90 -17.71
C THR A 121 -14.38 15.86 -16.30
N LEU A 122 -14.18 14.76 -15.56
CA LEU A 122 -14.64 14.68 -14.17
C LEU A 122 -13.91 15.68 -13.27
N ALA A 123 -12.64 15.94 -13.53
CA ALA A 123 -11.85 16.96 -12.85
C ALA A 123 -12.24 18.40 -13.25
N GLN A 124 -13.22 18.64 -14.11
CA GLN A 124 -13.80 19.97 -14.34
C GLN A 124 -15.03 20.24 -13.46
N GLY A 125 -15.47 19.25 -12.67
CA GLY A 125 -16.61 19.40 -11.76
C GLY A 125 -16.38 20.48 -10.69
N LYS A 126 -17.50 20.95 -10.09
CA LYS A 126 -17.51 21.99 -9.05
C LYS A 126 -17.00 21.49 -7.69
N GLY A 127 -17.27 20.23 -7.35
CA GLY A 127 -16.87 19.61 -6.08
C GLY A 127 -15.43 19.12 -6.07
N SER A 128 -14.96 18.71 -4.88
CA SER A 128 -13.65 18.06 -4.75
C SER A 128 -13.71 16.66 -5.35
N MET A 129 -12.59 16.24 -5.92
CA MET A 129 -12.47 14.95 -6.59
C MET A 129 -11.41 14.11 -5.89
N TRP A 130 -11.84 12.98 -5.34
CA TRP A 130 -10.99 12.00 -4.68
C TRP A 130 -10.69 10.86 -5.65
N VAL A 131 -9.43 10.65 -6.00
CA VAL A 131 -9.03 9.63 -6.97
C VAL A 131 -8.23 8.54 -6.28
N LEU A 132 -8.76 7.32 -6.30
CA LEU A 132 -8.04 6.12 -5.91
C LEU A 132 -7.45 5.47 -7.16
N SER A 133 -6.16 5.16 -7.13
CA SER A 133 -5.46 4.58 -8.27
C SER A 133 -4.33 3.65 -7.83
N ARG A 134 -3.77 2.90 -8.78
CA ARG A 134 -2.48 2.21 -8.58
C ARG A 134 -1.35 3.23 -8.69
N ILE A 135 -0.27 2.96 -7.97
CA ILE A 135 0.91 3.83 -7.97
C ILE A 135 1.57 3.94 -9.36
N GLU A 136 1.44 2.89 -10.17
CA GLU A 136 1.93 2.84 -11.56
C GLU A 136 1.30 3.91 -12.45
N TYR A 137 0.09 4.37 -12.12
CA TYR A 137 -0.63 5.39 -12.88
C TYR A 137 -0.47 6.80 -12.31
N GLU A 138 0.43 7.01 -11.34
CA GLU A 138 0.75 8.36 -10.84
C GLU A 138 1.14 9.34 -11.97
N PRO A 139 1.91 8.96 -13.01
CA PRO A 139 2.26 9.87 -14.10
C PRO A 139 1.05 10.44 -14.85
N ASP A 140 0.00 9.63 -15.05
CA ASP A 140 -1.24 10.05 -15.70
C ASP A 140 -2.00 11.05 -14.83
N LEU A 141 -2.07 10.79 -13.53
CA LEU A 141 -2.78 11.64 -12.57
C LEU A 141 -2.14 13.03 -12.45
N ARG A 142 -0.82 13.13 -12.62
CA ARG A 142 -0.11 14.42 -12.65
C ARG A 142 -0.46 15.27 -13.87
N GLN A 143 -1.02 14.68 -14.92
CA GLN A 143 -1.49 15.41 -16.10
C GLN A 143 -2.88 16.03 -15.89
N VAL A 144 -3.54 15.71 -14.77
CA VAL A 144 -4.83 16.28 -14.40
C VAL A 144 -4.59 17.53 -13.54
N ASN A 145 -5.03 18.68 -14.05
CA ASN A 145 -4.83 19.96 -13.38
C ASN A 145 -5.45 19.98 -11.98
N GLY A 146 -4.65 20.39 -10.99
CA GLY A 146 -5.08 20.55 -9.60
C GLY A 146 -5.19 19.24 -8.81
N LEU A 147 -4.79 18.11 -9.36
CA LEU A 147 -4.75 16.84 -8.64
C LEU A 147 -3.45 16.74 -7.82
N VAL A 148 -3.58 16.65 -6.49
CA VAL A 148 -2.47 16.52 -5.55
C VAL A 148 -2.50 15.13 -4.94
N THR A 149 -1.37 14.42 -4.95
CA THR A 149 -1.28 13.12 -4.26
C THR A 149 -1.23 13.34 -2.76
N LEU A 150 -2.22 12.83 -2.03
CA LEU A 150 -2.32 12.95 -0.58
C LEU A 150 -1.57 11.84 0.15
N ASP A 151 -1.70 10.61 -0.33
CA ASP A 151 -1.14 9.43 0.31
C ASP A 151 -0.63 8.45 -0.75
N LYS A 152 0.56 7.89 -0.50
CA LYS A 152 1.20 6.88 -1.33
C LYS A 152 1.44 5.66 -0.47
N ASN A 153 0.61 4.63 -0.68
CA ASN A 153 0.74 3.38 0.04
C ASN A 153 0.80 2.22 -0.97
N PRO A 154 2.01 1.88 -1.46
CA PRO A 154 2.17 0.87 -2.50
C PRO A 154 1.37 -0.41 -2.19
N PRO A 155 0.63 -0.95 -3.18
CA PRO A 155 0.63 -0.60 -4.60
C PRO A 155 -0.38 0.51 -5.00
N TYR A 156 -1.02 1.18 -4.05
CA TYR A 156 -2.07 2.16 -4.32
C TYR A 156 -1.65 3.58 -3.92
N LEU A 157 -2.41 4.55 -4.40
CA LEU A 157 -2.32 5.94 -3.97
C LEU A 157 -3.71 6.55 -3.87
N LEU A 158 -3.78 7.66 -3.13
CA LEU A 158 -4.94 8.52 -3.04
C LEU A 158 -4.53 9.93 -3.46
N ALA A 159 -5.24 10.48 -4.44
CA ALA A 159 -5.09 11.86 -4.88
C ALA A 159 -6.38 12.65 -4.66
N LEU A 160 -6.23 13.96 -4.51
CA LEU A 160 -7.30 14.90 -4.29
C LEU A 160 -7.12 16.09 -5.23
N ARG A 161 -8.18 16.44 -5.95
CA ARG A 161 -8.36 17.80 -6.44
C ARG A 161 -9.35 18.51 -5.54
N GLN A 162 -8.92 19.64 -4.98
CA GLN A 162 -9.84 20.51 -4.25
C GLN A 162 -10.80 21.15 -5.26
N GLY A 163 -12.09 21.07 -4.96
CA GLY A 163 -13.08 21.88 -5.66
C GLY A 163 -12.81 23.35 -5.36
N THR A 164 -13.09 24.24 -6.31
CA THR A 164 -13.27 25.65 -5.99
C THR A 164 -14.53 25.75 -5.15
N THR A 165 -14.41 25.60 -3.83
CA THR A 165 -15.45 26.04 -2.92
C THR A 165 -15.77 27.48 -3.30
N PRO A 166 -17.04 27.85 -3.59
CA PRO A 166 -17.40 29.24 -3.50
C PRO A 166 -17.00 29.66 -2.09
N SER A 167 -16.05 30.60 -1.99
CA SER A 167 -15.71 31.21 -0.72
C SER A 167 -17.03 31.55 -0.03
N PRO A 168 -17.25 31.17 1.24
CA PRO A 168 -18.37 31.74 1.96
C PRO A 168 -18.15 33.24 1.87
N ASP A 169 -19.06 33.91 1.18
CA ASP A 169 -19.18 35.35 1.17
C ASP A 169 -19.41 35.70 2.64
N HIS A 170 -18.34 36.03 3.36
CA HIS A 170 -18.46 36.77 4.60
C HIS A 170 -19.03 38.11 4.18
N GLY A 171 -20.35 38.14 4.07
CA GLY A 171 -21.16 39.34 4.14
C GLY A 171 -20.78 40.02 5.44
N GLN A 172 -19.74 40.86 5.36
CA GLN A 172 -19.54 41.97 6.25
C GLN A 172 -20.78 42.84 6.06
N SER A 173 -21.81 42.50 6.84
CA SER A 173 -22.84 43.44 7.22
C SER A 173 -22.12 44.55 7.96
N SER A 174 -21.74 45.57 7.18
CA SER A 174 -21.43 46.91 7.63
C SER A 174 -22.61 47.40 8.46
N SER A 175 -22.52 47.18 9.78
CA SER A 175 -23.39 47.83 10.75
C SER A 175 -23.12 49.33 10.71
N PRO A 176 -24.08 50.18 10.31
CA PRO A 176 -23.86 51.61 10.29
C PRO A 176 -23.89 52.16 11.71
N ALA A 177 -22.86 52.94 12.02
CA ALA A 177 -22.75 53.73 13.23
C ALA A 177 -24.03 54.54 13.48
N ARG A 178 -24.76 54.20 14.55
CA ARG A 178 -25.84 55.04 15.08
C ARG A 178 -25.27 55.95 16.15
N LYS A 179 -24.89 57.16 15.74
CA LYS A 179 -24.81 58.33 16.62
C LYS A 179 -26.21 58.64 17.15
N ARG A 180 -26.38 58.67 18.48
CA ARG A 180 -27.16 59.68 19.20
C ARG A 180 -26.85 59.59 20.68
#